data_AF-A0A9J5YL79-F1
#
_entry.id   AF-A0A9J5YL79-F1
#
_cell.length_a   1.000
_cell.length_b   1.000
_cell.length_c   1.000
_cell.angle_alpha   90.00
_cell.angle_beta   90.00
_cell.angle_gamma   90.00
#
_symmetry.space_group_name_H-M   'P 1'
#
loop_
_entity.id
_entity.type
_entity.pdbx_description
1 polymer ?
#
loop_
_entity_poly.entity_id
_entity_poly.type
_entity_poly.pdbx_seq_one_letter_code
_entity_poly.pdbx_strand_id
1 'polypeptide(L)'
;MDPDRSWMYNRNNPGRADCGLLEEEVLPKERRREKKERRREEKKRKREEEIAAAKEVENKRYTTLQAQLTFLFELGNILPPCPASSDGSDQEGDENDKFDKESEGDENGKPDKEIEGDEE
;
A
#
# COMPACT_ATOMS: atom_id res chain seq x y z
N MET A 1 12.88 -64.86 -1.00
CA MET A 1 13.60 -64.23 -2.13
C MET A 1 13.54 -62.75 -1.84
N ASP A 2 14.45 -62.27 -1.00
CA ASP A 2 14.48 -60.89 -0.51
C ASP A 2 15.43 -60.06 -1.38
N PRO A 3 15.04 -58.86 -1.86
CA PRO A 3 15.86 -58.04 -2.74
C PRO A 3 16.70 -56.98 -1.98
N ASP A 4 17.02 -57.19 -0.71
CA ASP A 4 17.88 -56.29 0.06
C ASP A 4 19.35 -56.75 0.04
N ARG A 5 20.05 -56.49 -1.07
CA ARG A 5 21.51 -56.65 -1.10
C ARG A 5 22.23 -55.88 -2.21
N SER A 6 22.14 -54.55 -2.20
CA SER A 6 23.11 -53.72 -2.94
C SER A 6 23.30 -52.33 -2.34
N TRP A 7 23.80 -52.26 -1.10
CA TRP A 7 24.22 -51.01 -0.46
C TRP A 7 25.64 -51.06 0.12
N MET A 8 26.49 -51.98 -0.33
CA MET A 8 27.89 -52.01 0.14
C MET A 8 28.87 -52.40 -0.96
N TYR A 9 29.30 -51.42 -1.76
CA TYR A 9 30.63 -51.24 -2.38
C TYR A 9 30.57 -49.82 -2.99
N ASN A 10 31.43 -48.83 -2.71
CA ASN A 10 32.84 -48.88 -2.40
C ASN A 10 33.25 -47.56 -1.69
N ARG A 11 33.69 -47.64 -0.43
CA ARG A 11 34.49 -46.60 0.24
C ARG A 11 35.90 -46.68 -0.34
N ASN A 12 36.32 -45.66 -1.10
CA ASN A 12 37.68 -45.09 -1.15
C ASN A 12 37.92 -44.43 -2.51
N ASN A 13 37.75 -43.11 -2.58
CA ASN A 13 38.47 -42.30 -3.54
C ASN A 13 38.79 -40.93 -2.91
N PRO A 14 39.95 -40.77 -2.23
CA PRO A 14 40.36 -39.52 -1.60
C PRO A 14 41.03 -38.60 -2.63
N GLY A 15 40.33 -38.27 -3.71
CA GLY A 15 40.94 -37.63 -4.88
C GLY A 15 40.05 -36.70 -5.69
N ARG A 16 38.94 -36.20 -5.13
CA ARG A 16 38.14 -35.18 -5.80
C ARG A 16 37.91 -34.01 -4.86
N ALA A 17 38.95 -33.20 -4.70
CA ALA A 17 38.77 -31.79 -4.42
C ALA A 17 38.09 -31.18 -5.65
N ASP A 18 36.77 -31.30 -5.74
CA ASP A 18 35.98 -30.59 -6.74
C ASP A 18 35.77 -29.15 -6.27
N CYS A 19 36.88 -28.43 -6.15
CA CYS A 19 36.91 -26.98 -5.98
C CYS A 19 36.74 -26.37 -7.38
N GLY A 20 35.57 -26.58 -7.98
CA GLY A 20 35.34 -26.26 -9.38
C GLY A 20 33.86 -26.07 -9.67
N LEU A 21 33.20 -25.16 -8.93
CA LEU A 21 32.01 -24.49 -9.46
C LEU A 21 32.48 -23.65 -10.65
N LEU A 22 32.63 -24.29 -11.80
CA LEU A 22 33.06 -23.69 -13.05
C LEU A 22 32.13 -22.51 -13.34
N GLU A 23 32.74 -21.34 -13.51
CA GLU A 23 32.15 -20.02 -13.76
C GLU A 23 31.17 -19.99 -14.95
N GLU A 24 31.10 -21.06 -15.73
CA GLU A 24 30.29 -21.22 -16.94
C GLU A 24 28.78 -21.44 -16.66
N GLU A 25 28.40 -22.02 -15.51
CA GLU A 25 27.00 -22.17 -15.11
C GLU A 25 26.38 -20.91 -14.46
N VAL A 26 27.24 -19.99 -14.01
CA VAL A 26 26.84 -18.78 -13.28
C VAL A 26 26.24 -17.75 -14.25
N LEU A 27 26.80 -17.62 -15.46
CA LEU A 27 26.37 -16.66 -16.48
C LEU A 27 24.93 -16.83 -16.99
N PRO A 28 24.40 -18.04 -17.28
CA PRO A 28 22.99 -18.22 -17.65
C PRO A 28 22.03 -17.95 -16.49
N LYS A 29 22.42 -18.30 -15.25
CA LYS A 29 21.61 -18.07 -14.03
C LYS A 29 21.57 -16.58 -13.68
N GLU A 30 22.67 -15.85 -13.82
CA GLU A 30 22.75 -14.39 -13.64
C GLU A 30 21.95 -13.62 -14.68
N ARG A 31 22.07 -13.97 -15.98
CA ARG A 31 21.24 -13.36 -17.04
C ARG A 31 19.74 -13.54 -16.81
N ARG A 32 19.33 -14.67 -16.22
CA ARG A 32 17.93 -14.92 -15.82
C ARG A 32 17.49 -14.03 -14.65
N ARG A 33 18.38 -13.74 -13.68
CA ARG A 33 18.12 -12.84 -12.56
C ARG A 33 17.99 -11.40 -13.02
N GLU A 34 18.94 -10.92 -13.82
CA GLU A 34 18.95 -9.58 -14.38
C GLU A 34 17.72 -9.32 -15.27
N LYS A 35 17.28 -10.30 -16.07
CA LYS A 35 16.03 -10.17 -16.86
C LYS A 35 14.79 -10.06 -15.97
N LYS A 36 14.74 -10.77 -14.84
CA LYS A 36 13.64 -10.66 -13.86
C LYS A 36 13.67 -9.30 -13.16
N GLU A 37 14.85 -8.80 -12.84
CA GLU A 37 15.05 -7.49 -12.23
C GLU A 37 14.63 -6.36 -13.17
N ARG A 38 15.09 -6.37 -14.43
CA ARG A 38 14.65 -5.43 -15.47
C ARG A 38 13.13 -5.43 -15.66
N ARG A 39 12.49 -6.61 -15.64
CA ARG A 39 11.03 -6.72 -15.69
C ARG A 39 10.33 -6.11 -14.47
N ARG A 40 10.92 -6.19 -13.27
CA ARG A 40 10.38 -5.57 -12.06
C ARG A 40 10.54 -4.05 -12.11
N GLU A 41 11.71 -3.57 -12.54
CA GLU A 41 12.00 -2.15 -12.67
C GLU A 41 11.11 -1.49 -13.72
N GLU A 42 10.93 -2.11 -14.88
CA GLU A 42 10.03 -1.61 -15.92
C GLU A 42 8.59 -1.50 -15.42
N LYS A 43 8.10 -2.51 -14.68
CA LYS A 43 6.78 -2.45 -14.05
C LYS A 43 6.69 -1.32 -13.02
N LYS A 44 7.76 -1.07 -12.26
CA LYS A 44 7.81 0.01 -11.28
C LYS A 44 7.74 1.37 -11.97
N ARG A 45 8.53 1.58 -13.03
CA ARG A 45 8.53 2.80 -13.84
C ARG A 45 7.15 3.07 -14.46
N LYS A 46 6.49 2.04 -15.00
CA LYS A 46 5.12 2.16 -15.54
C LYS A 46 4.12 2.64 -14.48
N ARG A 47 4.20 2.13 -13.25
CA ARG A 47 3.36 2.59 -12.13
C ARG A 47 3.70 4.02 -11.72
N GLU A 48 4.98 4.36 -11.65
CA GLU A 48 5.43 5.72 -11.31
C GLU A 48 4.95 6.74 -12.36
N GLU A 49 4.97 6.39 -13.64
CA GLU A 49 4.44 7.21 -14.74
C GLU A 49 2.92 7.39 -14.65
N GLU A 50 2.18 6.32 -14.37
CA GLU A 50 0.73 6.39 -14.18
C GLU A 50 0.36 7.30 -12.99
N ILE A 51 1.09 7.18 -11.88
CA ILE A 51 0.92 8.05 -10.70
C ILE A 51 1.23 9.51 -11.05
N ALA A 52 2.30 9.76 -11.80
CA ALA A 52 2.66 11.12 -12.22
C ALA A 52 1.59 11.74 -13.13
N ALA A 53 1.06 10.97 -14.08
CA ALA A 53 -0.03 11.42 -14.95
C ALA A 53 -1.31 11.72 -14.16
N ALA A 54 -1.69 10.85 -13.22
CA ALA A 54 -2.84 11.07 -12.35
C ALA A 54 -2.67 12.34 -11.48
N LYS A 55 -1.48 12.55 -10.92
CA LYS A 55 -1.15 13.73 -10.12
C LYS A 55 -1.19 15.02 -10.94
N GLU A 56 -0.78 14.98 -12.20
CA GLU A 56 -0.87 16.14 -13.10
C GLU A 56 -2.33 16.55 -13.34
N VAL A 57 -3.22 15.57 -13.56
CA VAL A 57 -4.65 15.82 -13.74
C VAL A 57 -5.26 16.42 -12.47
N GLU A 58 -4.92 15.88 -11.30
CA GLU A 58 -5.41 16.40 -10.02
C GLU A 58 -4.91 17.84 -9.76
N ASN A 59 -3.64 18.13 -10.04
CA ASN A 59 -3.09 19.48 -9.91
C ASN A 59 -3.85 20.49 -10.77
N LYS A 60 -4.19 20.14 -12.02
CA LYS A 60 -5.03 20.99 -12.89
C LYS A 60 -6.43 21.24 -12.32
N ARG A 61 -7.04 20.24 -11.66
CA ARG A 61 -8.33 20.41 -10.98
C ARG A 61 -8.19 21.36 -9.80
N TYR A 62 -7.14 21.19 -9.00
CA TYR A 62 -6.85 22.05 -7.86
C TYR A 62 -6.65 23.51 -8.29
N THR A 63 -5.86 23.77 -9.32
CA THR A 63 -5.63 25.15 -9.82
C THR A 63 -6.91 25.79 -10.34
N THR A 64 -7.77 25.01 -11.01
CA THR A 64 -9.08 25.48 -11.48
C THR A 64 -10.00 25.86 -10.32
N LEU A 65 -10.09 25.00 -9.30
CA LEU A 65 -10.87 25.28 -8.09
C LEU A 65 -10.34 26.49 -7.34
N GLN A 66 -9.02 26.61 -7.22
CA GLN A 66 -8.38 27.75 -6.60
C GLN A 66 -8.72 29.04 -7.35
N ALA A 67 -8.64 29.05 -8.69
CA ALA A 67 -9.01 30.21 -9.49
C ALA A 67 -10.49 30.60 -9.32
N GLN A 68 -11.40 29.63 -9.23
CA GLN A 68 -12.82 29.87 -8.98
C GLN A 68 -13.04 30.52 -7.61
N LEU A 69 -12.41 30.00 -6.57
CA LEU A 69 -12.49 30.55 -5.21
C LEU A 69 -11.93 31.97 -5.14
N THR A 70 -10.78 32.21 -5.78
CA THR A 70 -10.18 33.55 -5.84
C THR A 70 -11.08 34.53 -6.57
N PHE A 71 -11.65 34.14 -7.72
CA PHE A 71 -12.59 34.97 -8.46
C PHE A 71 -13.82 35.36 -7.61
N LEU A 72 -14.38 34.38 -6.90
CA LEU A 72 -15.49 34.56 -5.98
C LEU A 72 -15.15 35.50 -4.81
N PHE A 73 -13.94 35.39 -4.26
CA PHE A 73 -13.44 36.23 -3.19
C PHE A 73 -13.20 37.68 -3.66
N GLU A 74 -12.55 37.87 -4.81
CA GLU A 74 -12.25 39.19 -5.39
C GLU A 74 -13.52 39.94 -5.81
N LEU A 75 -14.56 39.22 -6.26
CA LEU A 75 -15.85 39.82 -6.59
C LEU A 75 -16.62 40.33 -5.37
N GLY A 76 -16.18 40.07 -4.13
CA GLY A 76 -16.75 40.67 -2.92
C GLY A 76 -18.25 40.42 -2.71
N ASN A 77 -18.84 39.43 -3.40
CA ASN A 77 -20.30 39.33 -3.61
C ASN A 77 -20.95 38.08 -2.97
N ILE A 78 -20.35 37.50 -1.93
CA ILE A 78 -20.88 36.23 -1.35
C ILE A 78 -20.71 36.07 0.14
N LEU A 79 -19.83 36.85 0.78
CA LEU A 79 -19.89 36.95 2.23
C LEU A 79 -20.98 37.99 2.51
N PRO A 80 -22.15 37.59 3.06
CA PRO A 80 -23.07 38.58 3.58
C PRO A 80 -22.28 39.50 4.51
N PRO A 81 -22.57 40.81 4.55
CA PRO A 81 -21.90 41.70 5.48
C PRO A 81 -21.92 41.05 6.85
N CYS A 82 -20.75 40.88 7.47
CA CYS A 82 -20.67 40.38 8.83
C CYS A 82 -21.67 41.20 9.64
N PRO A 83 -22.67 40.58 10.28
CA PRO A 83 -23.67 41.34 11.02
C PRO A 83 -22.89 42.19 12.01
N ALA A 84 -23.01 43.52 11.88
CA ALA A 84 -22.52 44.42 12.90
C ALA A 84 -23.16 43.94 14.20
N SER A 85 -22.33 43.68 15.22
CA SER A 85 -22.78 43.22 16.52
C SER A 85 -24.03 43.99 16.92
N SER A 86 -25.18 43.31 16.89
CA SER A 86 -26.43 43.89 17.34
C SER A 86 -26.26 44.10 18.83
N ASP A 87 -26.09 45.36 19.22
CA ASP A 87 -25.96 45.80 20.61
C ASP A 87 -27.35 45.73 21.27
N GLY A 88 -27.85 44.51 21.42
CA GLY A 88 -29.23 44.24 21.81
C GLY A 88 -29.34 42.87 22.47
N SER A 89 -28.94 42.83 23.74
CA SER A 89 -29.42 41.82 24.69
C SER A 89 -30.93 41.65 24.58
N ASP A 90 -31.41 40.40 24.49
CA ASP A 90 -32.39 39.91 25.46
C ASP A 90 -32.35 38.38 25.59
N GLN A 91 -32.52 37.92 26.84
CA GLN A 91 -32.67 36.54 27.31
C GLN A 91 -33.85 35.84 26.60
N GLU A 92 -33.94 34.53 26.42
CA GLU A 92 -34.09 33.44 27.40
C GLU A 92 -33.82 32.10 26.64
N GLY A 93 -33.03 31.16 27.17
CA GLY A 93 -33.58 30.06 27.95
C GLY A 93 -33.97 28.85 27.08
N ASP A 94 -33.03 27.94 26.82
CA ASP A 94 -33.34 26.51 26.68
C ASP A 94 -32.25 25.69 27.38
N GLU A 95 -32.50 25.44 28.66
CA GLU A 95 -31.79 24.48 29.48
C GLU A 95 -32.15 23.06 29.01
N ASN A 96 -31.55 22.59 27.91
CA ASN A 96 -31.46 21.14 27.70
C ASN A 96 -30.21 20.59 28.37
N ASP A 97 -30.34 20.53 29.69
CA ASP A 97 -29.71 19.57 30.59
C ASP A 97 -30.12 18.13 30.23
N LYS A 98 -29.20 17.17 30.46
CA LYS A 98 -29.33 15.69 30.34
C LYS A 98 -29.16 15.16 28.91
N PHE A 99 -28.10 14.40 28.60
CA PHE A 99 -27.78 13.15 29.28
C PHE A 99 -26.29 12.99 29.58
N ASP A 100 -26.10 12.60 30.83
CA ASP A 100 -24.89 12.14 31.46
C ASP A 100 -24.50 10.74 30.96
N LYS A 101 -23.18 10.48 31.01
CA LYS A 101 -22.58 9.20 31.38
C LYS A 101 -22.25 8.13 30.31
N GLU A 102 -20.99 7.74 30.41
CA GLU A 102 -20.21 6.75 29.70
C GLU A 102 -20.81 5.34 29.68
N SER A 103 -20.49 4.58 28.62
CA SER A 103 -20.33 3.13 28.72
C SER A 103 -19.15 2.69 27.87
N GLU A 104 -18.14 2.16 28.53
CA GLU A 104 -17.09 1.32 27.97
C GLU A 104 -17.67 0.10 27.24
N GLY A 105 -16.95 -0.35 26.21
CA GLY A 105 -16.75 -1.77 25.91
C GLY A 105 -17.84 -2.53 25.13
N ASP A 106 -17.50 -2.94 23.91
CA ASP A 106 -17.64 -4.36 23.55
C ASP A 106 -16.49 -4.78 22.61
N GLU A 107 -15.65 -5.67 23.13
CA GLU A 107 -14.69 -6.48 22.38
C GLU A 107 -15.40 -7.73 21.85
N ASN A 108 -15.38 -7.97 20.52
CA ASN A 108 -15.35 -9.28 19.82
C ASN A 108 -16.08 -9.20 18.46
N GLY A 109 -15.62 -9.84 17.37
CA GLY A 109 -14.51 -10.77 17.25
C GLY A 109 -14.22 -11.26 15.83
N LYS A 110 -12.98 -11.78 15.71
CA LYS A 110 -12.44 -12.82 14.81
C LYS A 110 -12.43 -12.58 13.27
N PRO A 111 -11.24 -12.61 12.63
CA PRO A 111 -11.09 -13.17 11.30
C PRO A 111 -10.90 -14.69 11.44
N ASP A 112 -11.79 -15.49 10.84
CA ASP A 112 -11.61 -16.95 10.74
C ASP A 112 -11.39 -17.38 9.29
N LYS A 113 -10.22 -18.01 9.10
CA LYS A 113 -9.93 -19.18 8.25
C LYS A 113 -9.59 -19.00 6.76
N GLU A 114 -8.28 -19.08 6.51
CA GLU A 114 -7.59 -20.06 5.64
C GLU A 114 -8.47 -20.85 4.65
N ILE A 115 -8.19 -20.68 3.35
CA ILE A 115 -8.54 -21.65 2.31
C ILE A 115 -7.23 -22.24 1.80
N GLU A 116 -6.92 -23.41 2.33
CA GLU A 116 -6.02 -24.41 1.77
C GLU A 116 -6.91 -25.49 1.10
N GLY A 117 -6.49 -26.01 -0.04
CA GLY A 117 -7.25 -26.94 -0.89
C GLY A 117 -6.47 -27.11 -2.19
N ASP A 118 -5.35 -27.84 -2.18
CA ASP A 118 -5.16 -29.30 -2.11
C ASP A 118 -5.29 -29.94 -3.50
N GLU A 119 -4.26 -30.71 -3.83
CA GLU A 119 -3.91 -31.24 -5.15
C GLU A 119 -4.77 -32.47 -5.52
N GLU A 120 -5.14 -32.59 -6.79
CA GLU A 120 -5.44 -33.88 -7.44
C GLU A 120 -4.85 -33.90 -8.86
#